data_AF-A0ABD0NTV3-F1
#
_entry.id   AF-A0ABD0NTV3-F1
#
_cell.length_a   1.000
_cell.length_b   1.000
_cell.length_c   1.000
_cell.angle_alpha   90.00
_cell.angle_beta   90.00
_cell.angle_gamma   90.00
#
_symmetry.space_group_name_H-M   'P 1'
#
loop_
_entity.id
_entity.type
_entity.pdbx_description
1 polymer ?
#
loop_
_entity_poly.entity_id
_entity_poly.type
_entity_poly.pdbx_seq_one_letter_code
_entity_poly.pdbx_strand_id
1 'polypeptide(L)' 'EQSICQARAAVMVYDDANKKWVPAGGSTGFSRVHIYHHTGNNAFRVVGRKIQDHQ' A
#
# COMPACT_ATOMS: atom_id res chain seq x y z
N GLU A 1 -13.33 -10.86 -1.39
CA GLU A 1 -12.59 -9.67 -1.85
C GLU A 1 -11.86 -10.01 -3.14
N GLN A 2 -11.86 -9.11 -4.14
CA GLN A 2 -11.19 -9.31 -5.43
C GLN A 2 -10.24 -8.16 -5.73
N SER A 3 -9.04 -8.45 -6.25
CA SER A 3 -8.11 -7.42 -6.71
C SER A 3 -8.55 -6.93 -8.09
N ILE A 4 -8.77 -5.63 -8.25
CA ILE A 4 -9.23 -5.02 -9.51
C ILE A 4 -8.11 -4.30 -10.26
N CYS A 5 -7.01 -3.95 -9.59
CA CYS A 5 -5.79 -3.47 -10.22
C CYS A 5 -4.57 -3.75 -9.33
N GLN A 6 -3.37 -3.72 -9.94
CA GLN A 6 -2.11 -3.77 -9.22
C GLN A 6 -1.12 -2.76 -9.80
N ALA A 7 -0.25 -2.22 -8.95
CA ALA A 7 0.86 -1.37 -9.35
C ALA A 7 2.12 -1.63 -8.50
N ARG A 8 3.27 -1.20 -9.01
CA ARG A 8 4.54 -1.16 -8.27
C ARG A 8 4.83 0.28 -7.85
N ALA A 9 4.88 0.53 -6.55
CA ALA A 9 5.11 1.87 -6.00
C ALA A 9 5.84 1.82 -4.65
N ALA A 10 6.55 2.90 -4.30
CA ALA A 10 7.01 3.12 -2.93
C ALA A 10 5.84 3.72 -2.13
N VAL A 11 5.49 3.11 -0.99
CA VAL A 11 4.36 3.57 -0.16
C VAL A 11 4.91 4.47 0.93
N MET A 12 4.37 5.68 1.01
CA MET A 12 4.80 6.71 1.95
C MET A 12 3.61 7.17 2.79
N VAL A 13 3.86 7.53 4.05
CA VAL A 13 2.91 8.20 4.94
C VAL A 13 3.44 9.61 5.22
N TYR A 14 2.55 10.58 5.29
CA TYR A 14 2.94 11.93 5.66
C TYR A 14 3.04 12.03 7.18
N ASP A 15 4.20 12.43 7.67
CA ASP A 15 4.45 12.74 9.08
C ASP A 15 4.17 14.23 9.30
N ASP A 16 3.00 14.53 9.86
CA ASP A 16 2.55 15.89 10.12
C ASP A 16 3.41 16.64 11.14
N ALA A 17 4.04 15.96 12.09
CA ALA A 17 4.88 16.62 13.11
C ALA A 17 6.16 17.17 12.48
N ASN A 18 6.75 16.42 11.55
CA ASN A 18 8.00 16.77 10.88
C ASN A 18 7.82 17.32 9.46
N LYS A 19 6.57 17.47 8.99
CA LYS A 19 6.19 17.98 7.66
C LYS A 19 6.90 17.26 6.51
N LYS A 20 7.07 15.94 6.61
CA LYS A 20 7.84 15.14 5.66
C LYS A 20 7.13 13.84 5.30
N TRP A 21 7.41 13.32 4.12
CA TRP A 21 7.02 11.96 3.74
C TRP A 21 7.99 10.94 4.35
N VAL A 22 7.47 9.92 5.02
CA VAL A 22 8.24 8.81 5.58
C VAL A 22 7.79 7.46 4.99
N PRO A 23 8.65 6.44 4.94
CA PRO A 23 8.26 5.12 4.41
C PRO A 23 7.17 4.48 5.26
N ALA A 24 6.11 3.99 4.61
CA ALA A 24 5.11 3.17 5.27
C ALA A 24 5.76 1.83 5.73
N GLY A 25 5.50 1.40 6.96
CA GLY A 25 6.12 0.19 7.52
C GLY A 25 7.57 0.36 7.99
N GLY A 26 8.06 1.59 8.12
CA GLY A 26 9.33 1.90 8.77
C GLY A 26 10.59 1.65 7.94
N SER A 27 10.48 1.17 6.71
CA SER A 27 11.63 0.91 5.85
C SER A 27 11.33 1.26 4.38
N THR A 28 12.33 1.81 3.68
CA THR A 28 12.21 2.17 2.26
C THR A 28 12.11 0.94 1.36
N GLY A 29 11.45 1.07 0.22
CA GLY A 29 11.38 0.02 -0.80
C GLY A 29 10.11 0.07 -1.65
N PHE A 30 10.12 -0.70 -2.74
CA PHE A 30 8.93 -0.87 -3.58
C PHE A 30 8.00 -1.94 -3.00
N SER A 31 6.70 -1.66 -3.11
CA SER A 31 5.62 -2.57 -2.77
C SER A 31 4.82 -2.94 -4.01
N ARG A 32 4.22 -4.14 -3.97
CA ARG A 32 3.09 -4.48 -4.83
C ARG A 32 1.83 -3.94 -4.15
N VAL A 33 1.17 -2.99 -4.78
CA VAL A 33 -0.02 -2.31 -4.26
C VAL A 33 -1.24 -2.78 -5.04
N HIS A 34 -2.26 -3.22 -4.32
CA HIS A 34 -3.54 -3.67 -4.87
C HIS A 34 -4.66 -2.73 -4.44
N ILE A 35 -5.63 -2.51 -5.34
CA ILE A 35 -6.96 -2.06 -4.96
C ILE A 35 -7.86 -3.29 -4.91
N TYR A 36 -8.45 -3.55 -3.75
CA TYR A 36 -9.42 -4.62 -3.54
C TYR A 36 -10.84 -4.08 -3.51
N HIS A 37 -11.74 -4.76 -4.19
CA HIS A 37 -13.19 -4.55 -4.10
C HIS A 37 -13.84 -5.68 -3.29
N HIS A 38 -14.64 -5.30 -2.30
CA HIS A 38 -15.52 -6.20 -1.57
C HIS A 38 -16.94 -6.07 -2.13
N THR A 39 -17.29 -6.94 -3.07
CA THR A 39 -18.57 -6.89 -3.79
C THR A 39 -19.80 -7.02 -2.89
N GLY A 40 -19.68 -7.69 -1.73
CA GLY A 40 -20.80 -7.90 -0.80
C GLY A 40 -21.32 -6.62 -0.12
N ASN A 41 -20.48 -5.61 0.08
CA ASN A 41 -20.88 -4.32 0.66
C ASN A 41 -20.42 -3.12 -0.18
N ASN A 42 -19.96 -3.37 -1.40
CA ASN A 42 -19.43 -2.38 -2.33
C ASN A 42 -18.31 -1.48 -1.74
N ALA A 43 -17.50 -2.00 -0.81
CA ALA A 43 -16.38 -1.27 -0.23
C ALA A 43 -15.06 -1.53 -0.98
N PHE A 44 -14.14 -0.57 -0.90
CA PHE A 44 -12.81 -0.67 -1.49
C PHE A 44 -11.73 -0.46 -0.44
N ARG A 45 -10.58 -1.12 -0.62
CA ARG A 45 -9.40 -0.90 0.20
C ARG A 45 -8.12 -0.99 -0.61
N VAL A 46 -7.09 -0.26 -0.17
CA VAL A 46 -5.74 -0.32 -0.72
C VAL A 46 -4.88 -1.19 0.18
N VAL A 47 -4.17 -2.16 -0.40
CA VAL A 47 -3.24 -3.04 0.34
C VAL A 47 -1.90 -3.05 -0.38
N GLY A 48 -0.85 -2.62 0.31
CA GLY A 48 0.54 -2.68 -0.16
C GLY A 48 1.33 -3.74 0.60
N ARG A 49 2.09 -4.59 -0.11
CA ARG A 49 3.07 -5.50 0.48
C ARG A 49 4.44 -5.28 -0.14
N LYS A 50 5.48 -5.20 0.69
CA LYS A 50 6.86 -5.01 0.24
C LYS A 50 7.26 -6.18 -0.67
N ILE A 51 7.96 -5.88 -1.77
CA ILE A 51 8.40 -6.91 -2.73
C ILE A 51 9.56 -7.74 -2.14
N GLN A 52 10.31 -7.18 -1.19
CA GLN A 52 11.52 -7.79 -0.64
C GLN A 52 11.25 -8.74 0.55
N ASP A 53 10.04 -8.69 1.14
CA ASP A 53 9.68 -9.51 2.31
C ASP A 53 9.12 -10.89 1.91
N HIS A 54 9.42 -11.37 0.70
CA HIS A 54 9.06 -12.72 0.21
C HIS A 54 10.32 -13.56 -0.10
N GLN A 55 11.33 -13.46 0.76
CA GLN A 55 12.39 -14.47 0.89
C GLN A 55 12.28 -15.15 2.25
#